data_AF-S5Y6M5-F1
#
_entry.id   AF-S5Y6M5-F1
#
_cell.length_a   1.000
_cell.length_b   1.000
_cell.length_c   1.000
_cell.angle_alpha   90.00
_cell.angle_beta   90.00
_cell.angle_gamma   90.00
#
_symmetry.space_group_name_H-M   'P 1'
#
loop_
_entity.id
_entity.type
_entity.pdbx_description
1 polymer ?
#
loop_
_entity_poly.entity_id
_entity_poly.type
_entity_poly.pdbx_seq_one_letter_code
_entity_poly.pdbx_strand_id
1 'polypeptide(L)'
;MLKNYISLFKKNINKPVFRMIFIVLVVTFTTLIINIIQGNPILQNIDFTLLLIGMYGYIFLLQKYIHQIWLQFLISFIAAFIVFTLQMFSDDSYADYTSFVVVGVVALFLAFIMVVLIKALFKNSK
;
A
#
# COMPACT_ATOMS: atom_id res chain seq x y z
N MET A 1 7.31 -26.10 -23.40
CA MET A 1 7.66 -25.10 -22.35
C MET A 1 6.54 -24.11 -22.06
N LEU A 2 5.99 -23.39 -23.05
CA LEU A 2 4.97 -22.34 -22.83
C LEU A 2 3.72 -22.80 -22.04
N LYS A 3 3.19 -24.00 -22.34
CA LYS A 3 2.05 -24.59 -21.60
C LYS A 3 2.30 -24.75 -20.09
N ASN A 4 3.55 -24.97 -19.68
CA ASN A 4 3.90 -25.16 -18.28
C ASN A 4 3.94 -23.82 -17.52
N TYR A 5 4.38 -22.74 -18.19
CA TYR A 5 4.30 -21.38 -17.64
C TYR A 5 2.86 -20.91 -17.49
N ILE A 6 2.00 -21.20 -18.48
CA ILE A 6 0.57 -20.86 -18.42
C ILE A 6 -0.13 -21.62 -17.29
N SER A 7 0.21 -22.88 -17.04
CA SER A 7 -0.38 -23.66 -15.94
C SER A 7 0.09 -23.14 -14.56
N LEU A 8 1.37 -22.80 -14.41
CA LEU A 8 1.92 -22.19 -13.19
C LEU A 8 1.29 -20.83 -12.91
N PHE A 9 1.10 -20.01 -13.96
CA PHE A 9 0.45 -18.71 -13.86
C PHE A 9 -1.00 -18.86 -13.42
N LYS A 10 -1.76 -19.75 -14.07
CA LYS A 10 -3.18 -20.02 -13.73
C LYS A 10 -3.33 -20.56 -12.30
N LYS A 11 -2.37 -21.35 -11.82
CA LYS A 11 -2.34 -21.88 -10.44
C LYS A 11 -2.02 -20.82 -9.39
N ASN A 12 -1.14 -19.86 -9.69
CA ASN A 12 -0.69 -18.85 -8.73
C ASN A 12 -1.46 -17.52 -8.79
N ILE A 13 -2.27 -17.26 -9.82
CA ILE A 13 -3.00 -15.99 -10.01
C ILE A 13 -3.95 -15.62 -8.85
N ASN A 14 -4.42 -16.64 -8.13
CA ASN A 14 -5.33 -16.47 -7.01
C ASN A 14 -4.61 -16.24 -5.68
N LYS A 15 -3.29 -16.42 -5.62
CA LYS A 15 -2.53 -16.13 -4.40
C LYS A 15 -2.43 -14.62 -4.21
N PRO A 16 -2.67 -14.11 -2.99
CA PRO A 16 -2.67 -12.67 -2.71
C PRO A 16 -1.32 -12.03 -3.06
N VAL A 17 -0.20 -12.71 -2.79
CA VAL A 17 1.15 -12.23 -3.13
C VAL A 17 1.33 -12.07 -4.64
N PHE A 18 0.79 -12.98 -5.45
CA PHE A 18 0.90 -12.88 -6.91
C PHE A 18 0.09 -11.71 -7.46
N ARG A 19 -1.12 -11.49 -6.91
CA ARG A 19 -1.94 -10.32 -7.26
C ARG A 19 -1.23 -9.01 -6.93
N MET A 20 -0.59 -8.93 -5.75
CA MET A 20 0.18 -7.75 -5.36
C MET A 20 1.35 -7.47 -6.32
N ILE A 21 2.17 -8.49 -6.61
CA ILE A 21 3.27 -8.36 -7.57
C ILE A 21 2.76 -7.91 -8.94
N PHE A 22 1.65 -8.50 -9.41
CA PHE A 22 1.04 -8.13 -10.67
C PHE A 22 0.57 -6.66 -10.70
N ILE A 23 -0.08 -6.18 -9.64
CA ILE A 23 -0.53 -4.78 -9.55
C ILE A 23 0.67 -3.82 -9.54
N VAL A 24 1.70 -4.09 -8.73
CA VAL A 24 2.93 -3.26 -8.71
C VAL A 24 3.55 -3.20 -10.10
N LEU A 25 3.63 -4.33 -10.79
CA LEU A 25 4.20 -4.43 -12.12
C LEU A 25 3.39 -3.61 -13.14
N VAL A 26 2.05 -3.77 -13.16
CA VAL A 26 1.16 -2.98 -14.02
C VAL A 26 1.28 -1.48 -13.76
N VAL A 27 1.28 -1.06 -12.49
CA VAL A 27 1.43 0.36 -12.11
C VAL A 27 2.78 0.90 -12.58
N THR A 28 3.86 0.15 -12.37
CA THR A 28 5.22 0.54 -12.80
C THR A 28 5.30 0.71 -14.32
N PHE A 29 4.76 -0.23 -15.10
CA PHE A 29 4.74 -0.10 -16.56
C PHE A 29 3.90 1.10 -17.01
N THR A 30 2.78 1.34 -16.35
CA THR A 30 1.89 2.47 -16.68
C THR A 30 2.59 3.81 -16.40
N THR A 31 3.24 3.96 -15.25
CA THR A 31 3.98 5.19 -14.91
C THR A 31 5.18 5.40 -15.83
N LEU A 32 5.89 4.34 -16.22
CA LEU A 32 6.97 4.42 -17.22
C LEU A 32 6.45 4.94 -18.57
N ILE A 33 5.33 4.40 -19.06
CA ILE A 33 4.73 4.82 -20.33
C ILE A 33 4.29 6.28 -20.26
N ILE A 34 3.62 6.68 -19.17
CA ILE A 34 3.18 8.07 -18.96
C ILE A 34 4.39 9.02 -18.98
N ASN A 35 5.48 8.66 -18.29
CA ASN A 35 6.69 9.49 -18.26
C ASN A 35 7.29 9.65 -19.66
N ILE A 36 7.34 8.58 -20.45
CA ILE A 36 7.82 8.63 -21.84
C ILE A 36 6.93 9.55 -22.69
N ILE A 37 5.61 9.41 -22.62
CA ILE A 37 4.65 10.23 -23.38
C ILE A 37 4.79 11.72 -23.00
N GLN A 38 5.00 12.01 -21.73
CA GLN A 38 5.13 13.38 -21.21
C GLN A 38 6.53 13.98 -21.43
N GLY A 39 7.49 13.23 -21.98
CA GLY A 39 8.88 13.69 -22.13
C GLY A 39 9.63 13.84 -20.80
N ASN A 40 9.08 13.24 -19.74
CA ASN A 40 9.58 13.28 -18.39
C ASN A 40 10.67 12.21 -18.17
N PRO A 41 11.62 12.41 -17.24
CA PRO A 41 12.56 11.37 -16.86
C PRO A 41 11.84 10.07 -16.49
N ILE A 42 12.34 8.94 -16.99
CA ILE A 42 11.71 7.63 -16.86
C ILE A 42 11.41 7.28 -15.40
N LEU A 43 12.26 7.72 -14.47
CA LEU A 43 12.15 7.45 -13.03
C LEU A 43 11.47 8.56 -12.22
N GLN A 44 10.93 9.61 -12.83
CA GLN A 44 10.37 10.76 -12.11
C GLN A 44 9.27 10.38 -11.11
N ASN A 45 8.51 9.33 -11.39
CA ASN A 45 7.41 8.85 -10.55
C ASN A 45 7.77 7.55 -9.79
N ILE A 46 9.06 7.30 -9.55
CA ILE A 46 9.51 6.11 -8.83
C ILE A 46 9.06 6.10 -7.36
N ASP A 47 8.92 7.29 -6.74
CA ASP A 47 8.46 7.43 -5.36
C ASP A 47 7.08 6.82 -5.15
N PHE A 48 6.17 7.02 -6.12
CA PHE A 48 4.85 6.40 -6.09
C PHE A 48 4.93 4.87 -6.17
N THR A 49 5.79 4.34 -7.04
CA THR A 49 6.01 2.89 -7.17
C THR A 49 6.60 2.31 -5.88
N LEU A 50 7.58 2.98 -5.27
CA LEU A 50 8.19 2.59 -4.00
C LEU A 50 7.18 2.63 -2.86
N LEU A 51 6.34 3.65 -2.80
CA LEU A 51 5.25 3.77 -1.84
C LEU A 51 4.24 2.62 -2.00
N LEU A 52 3.89 2.26 -3.23
CA LEU A 52 3.01 1.13 -3.52
C LEU A 52 3.60 -0.19 -3.01
N ILE A 53 4.89 -0.42 -3.27
CA ILE A 53 5.63 -1.60 -2.77
C ILE A 53 5.63 -1.62 -1.24
N GLY A 54 5.92 -0.48 -0.60
CA GLY A 54 5.92 -0.33 0.85
C GLY A 54 4.56 -0.64 1.47
N MET A 55 3.48 -0.10 0.90
CA MET A 55 2.10 -0.37 1.35
C MET A 55 1.74 -1.85 1.22
N TYR A 56 2.06 -2.48 0.09
CA TYR A 56 1.80 -3.92 -0.10
C TYR A 56 2.63 -4.79 0.85
N GLY A 57 3.90 -4.45 1.06
CA GLY A 57 4.76 -5.10 2.04
C GLY A 57 4.20 -4.98 3.45
N TYR A 58 3.77 -3.78 3.83
CA TYR A 58 3.12 -3.51 5.12
C TYR A 58 1.87 -4.37 5.33
N ILE A 59 0.95 -4.38 4.36
CA ILE A 59 -0.28 -5.19 4.39
C ILE A 59 0.05 -6.68 4.51
N PHE A 60 1.04 -7.18 3.75
CA PHE A 60 1.46 -8.57 3.80
C PHE A 60 2.04 -8.95 5.18
N LEU A 61 2.90 -8.10 5.75
CA LEU A 61 3.46 -8.32 7.08
C LEU A 61 2.37 -8.29 8.15
N LEU A 62 1.44 -7.32 8.09
CA LEU A 62 0.31 -7.25 9.01
C LEU A 62 -0.50 -8.53 9.00
N GLN A 63 -0.87 -9.01 7.81
CA GLN A 63 -1.68 -10.21 7.67
C GLN A 63 -0.92 -11.47 8.12
N LYS A 64 0.39 -11.55 7.89
CA LYS A 64 1.21 -12.71 8.25
C LYS A 64 1.42 -12.85 9.75
N TYR A 65 1.64 -11.74 10.47
CA TYR A 65 2.00 -11.76 11.88
C TYR A 65 0.81 -11.47 12.81
N ILE A 66 -0.14 -10.65 12.37
CA ILE A 66 -1.24 -10.17 13.19
C ILE A 66 -2.56 -10.67 12.61
N HIS A 67 -3.16 -11.67 13.24
CA HIS A 67 -4.39 -12.30 12.75
C HIS A 67 -5.66 -11.65 13.31
N GLN A 68 -5.52 -10.86 14.40
CA GLN A 68 -6.64 -10.17 15.03
C GLN A 68 -6.90 -8.83 14.33
N ILE A 69 -8.13 -8.65 13.85
CA ILE A 69 -8.53 -7.48 13.07
C ILE A 69 -8.41 -6.15 13.84
N TRP A 70 -8.68 -6.17 15.15
CA TRP A 70 -8.55 -5.01 16.02
C TRP A 70 -7.08 -4.57 16.17
N LEU A 71 -6.15 -5.52 16.25
CA LEU A 71 -4.72 -5.23 16.28
C LEU A 71 -4.22 -4.73 14.92
N GLN A 72 -4.70 -5.31 13.81
CA GLN A 72 -4.39 -4.80 12.46
C GLN A 72 -4.83 -3.33 12.30
N PHE A 73 -6.04 -3.00 12.78
CA PHE A 73 -6.55 -1.64 12.78
C PHE A 73 -5.66 -0.71 13.64
N LEU A 74 -5.39 -1.10 14.88
CA LEU A 74 -4.62 -0.29 15.82
C LEU A 74 -3.20 0.00 15.31
N ILE A 75 -2.51 -1.02 14.78
CA ILE A 75 -1.16 -0.86 14.22
C ILE A 75 -1.18 0.03 12.99
N SER A 76 -2.20 -0.10 12.12
CA SER A 76 -2.39 0.78 10.95
C SER A 76 -2.63 2.22 11.35
N PHE A 77 -3.44 2.42 12.39
CA PHE A 77 -3.71 3.74 12.94
C PHE A 77 -2.45 4.38 13.50
N ILE A 78 -1.72 3.68 14.38
CA ILE A 78 -0.50 4.21 14.99
C ILE A 78 0.56 4.53 13.93
N ALA A 79 0.75 3.63 12.95
CA ALA A 79 1.71 3.85 11.88
C ALA A 79 1.36 5.09 11.04
N ALA A 80 0.11 5.20 10.57
CA ALA A 80 -0.34 6.36 9.81
C ALA A 80 -0.25 7.66 10.62
N PHE A 81 -0.64 7.59 11.90
CA PHE A 81 -0.58 8.73 12.82
C PHE A 81 0.84 9.24 12.99
N ILE A 82 1.81 8.35 13.23
CA ILE A 82 3.23 8.71 13.36
C ILE A 82 3.75 9.33 12.06
N VAL A 83 3.50 8.72 10.90
CA VAL A 83 3.97 9.22 9.61
C VAL A 83 3.44 10.62 9.34
N PHE A 84 2.14 10.85 9.51
CA PHE A 84 1.55 12.17 9.28
C PHE A 84 1.99 13.21 10.29
N THR A 85 2.18 12.80 11.55
CA THR A 85 2.72 13.69 12.57
C THR A 85 4.14 14.14 12.20
N LEU A 86 5.02 13.20 11.84
CA LEU A 86 6.38 13.51 11.40
C LEU A 86 6.41 14.40 10.15
N GLN A 87 5.50 14.15 9.21
CA GLN A 87 5.39 14.96 7.99
C GLN A 87 4.94 16.39 8.32
N MET A 88 3.90 16.57 9.14
CA MET A 88 3.46 17.91 9.55
C MET A 88 4.52 18.68 10.34
N PHE A 89 5.31 18.00 11.18
CA PHE A 89 6.46 18.61 11.85
C PHE A 89 7.54 19.04 10.86
N SER A 90 7.77 18.27 9.80
CA SER A 90 8.78 18.60 8.80
C SER A 90 8.36 19.75 7.88
N ASP A 91 7.04 19.90 7.67
CA ASP A 91 6.44 20.93 6.84
C ASP A 91 6.07 22.21 7.65
N ASP A 92 6.49 22.32 8.91
CA ASP A 92 6.15 23.39 9.87
C ASP A 92 4.63 23.69 9.97
N SER A 93 3.79 22.72 9.59
CA SER A 93 2.32 22.84 9.55
C SER A 93 1.66 22.36 10.84
N TYR A 94 2.46 21.87 11.79
CA TYR A 94 2.02 21.50 13.13
C TYR A 94 1.86 22.75 14.00
N ALA A 95 0.81 23.52 13.73
CA ALA A 95 0.57 24.81 14.36
C ALA A 95 -0.08 24.68 15.74
N ASP A 96 -1.08 23.80 15.89
CA ASP A 96 -1.96 23.77 17.08
C ASP A 96 -2.62 22.40 17.34
N TYR A 97 -3.38 22.31 18.45
CA TYR A 97 -4.21 21.14 18.80
C TYR A 97 -5.19 20.73 17.68
N THR A 98 -5.62 21.68 16.84
CA THR A 98 -6.47 21.41 15.67
C THR A 98 -5.74 20.52 14.65
N SER A 99 -4.45 20.74 14.41
CA SER A 99 -3.64 19.91 13.51
C SER A 99 -3.54 18.47 14.04
N PHE A 100 -3.35 18.29 15.34
CA PHE A 100 -3.35 16.97 15.98
C PHE A 100 -4.68 16.23 15.78
N VAL A 101 -5.82 16.90 15.98
CA VAL A 101 -7.15 16.30 15.80
C VAL A 101 -7.37 15.89 14.34
N VAL A 102 -7.03 16.77 13.39
CA VAL A 102 -7.16 16.49 11.94
C VAL A 102 -6.30 15.30 11.55
N VAL A 103 -5.03 15.25 11.99
CA VAL A 103 -4.14 14.10 11.75
C VAL A 103 -4.73 12.82 12.33
N GLY A 104 -5.28 12.88 13.55
CA GLY A 104 -5.95 11.74 14.19
C GLY A 104 -7.11 11.20 13.37
N VAL A 105 -7.99 12.08 12.88
CA VAL A 105 -9.15 11.69 12.06
C VAL A 105 -8.71 11.09 10.72
N VAL A 106 -7.73 11.70 10.04
CA VAL A 106 -7.19 11.19 8.77
C VAL A 106 -6.52 9.84 8.96
N ALA A 107 -5.73 9.68 10.03
CA ALA A 107 -5.10 8.40 10.37
C ALA A 107 -6.12 7.31 10.69
N LEU A 108 -7.21 7.62 11.40
CA LEU A 108 -8.32 6.68 11.66
C LEU A 108 -8.98 6.23 10.35
N PHE A 109 -9.25 7.16 9.45
CA PHE A 109 -9.85 6.85 8.15
C PHE A 109 -8.94 5.96 7.30
N LEU A 110 -7.63 6.25 7.27
CA LEU A 110 -6.65 5.43 6.57
C LEU A 110 -6.50 4.03 7.18
N ALA A 111 -6.48 3.92 8.50
CA ALA A 111 -6.46 2.64 9.18
C ALA A 111 -7.69 1.79 8.82
N PHE A 112 -8.85 2.42 8.71
CA PHE A 112 -10.07 1.75 8.25
C PHE A 112 -9.94 1.23 6.81
N ILE A 113 -9.47 2.07 5.88
CA ILE A 113 -9.23 1.66 4.48
C ILE A 113 -8.24 0.50 4.42
N MET A 114 -7.15 0.56 5.18
CA MET A 114 -6.14 -0.51 5.23
C MET A 114 -6.74 -1.85 5.65
N VAL A 115 -7.57 -1.85 6.68
CA VAL A 115 -8.25 -3.06 7.15
C VAL A 115 -9.22 -3.62 6.10
N VAL A 116 -9.96 -2.74 5.41
CA VAL A 116 -10.84 -3.14 4.31
C VAL A 116 -10.03 -3.73 3.15
N LEU A 117 -8.89 -3.14 2.81
CA LEU A 117 -7.98 -3.64 1.77
C LEU A 117 -7.39 -5.00 2.13
N ILE A 118 -6.93 -5.20 3.37
CA ILE A 118 -6.46 -6.49 3.86
C ILE A 118 -7.55 -7.54 3.66
N LYS A 119 -8.78 -7.27 4.08
CA LYS A 119 -9.89 -8.20 3.86
C LYS A 119 -10.14 -8.43 2.39
N ALA A 120 -10.20 -7.40 1.54
CA ALA A 120 -10.47 -7.54 0.11
C ALA A 120 -9.40 -8.36 -0.63
N LEU A 121 -8.13 -8.14 -0.31
CA LEU A 121 -6.98 -8.80 -0.96
C LEU A 121 -6.78 -10.24 -0.49
N PHE A 122 -7.10 -10.54 0.78
CA PHE A 122 -6.85 -11.86 1.39
C PHE A 122 -8.11 -12.70 1.65
N LYS A 123 -9.33 -12.23 1.29
CA LYS A 123 -10.62 -12.93 1.52
C LYS A 123 -10.66 -14.38 1.03
N ASN A 124 -9.89 -14.70 -0.02
CA ASN A 124 -9.85 -16.03 -0.65
C ASN A 124 -8.58 -16.84 -0.33
N SER A 125 -7.82 -16.46 0.71
CA SER A 125 -6.57 -17.15 1.08
C SER A 125 -6.78 -18.32 2.06
N LYS A 126 -7.95 -18.97 2.06
CA LYS A 126 -8.21 -20.21 2.81
C LYS A 126 -8.02 -21.42 1.90
#